data_AF-A0A2A4XJE2-F1
#
_entry.id   AF-A0A2A4XJE2-F1
#
_cell.length_a   1.000
_cell.length_b   1.000
_cell.length_c   1.000
_cell.angle_alpha   90.00
_cell.angle_beta   90.00
_cell.angle_gamma   90.00
#
_symmetry.space_group_name_H-M   'P 1'
#
loop_
_entity.id
_entity.type
_entity.pdbx_description
1 polymer ?
#
loop_
_entity_poly.entity_id
_entity_poly.type
_entity_poly.pdbx_seq_one_letter_code
_entity_poly.pdbx_strand_id
1 'polypeptide(L)'
;MSEEKQKTPFFDLADRYINLANELAQKEGTADAGTALRYAAARYNTFEASLSTKDLSGDHEKMIDMLCDDFREMLKVNMKDYIQRIAANN
;
A
#
# COMPACT_ATOMS: atom_id res chain seq x y z
N MET A 1 20.57 -22.17 -9.91
CA MET A 1 20.13 -22.16 -8.50
C MET A 1 19.19 -20.99 -8.38
N SER A 2 17.90 -21.30 -8.26
CA SER A 2 16.83 -20.31 -8.32
C SER A 2 17.06 -19.29 -7.22
N GLU A 3 17.11 -18.01 -7.59
CA GLU A 3 17.04 -16.91 -6.65
C GLU A 3 15.77 -17.11 -5.81
N GLU A 4 15.93 -17.71 -4.62
CA GLU A 4 15.00 -17.48 -3.53
C GLU A 4 15.07 -15.98 -3.28
N LYS A 5 14.25 -15.23 -4.03
CA LYS A 5 13.94 -13.82 -3.77
C LYS A 5 13.67 -13.78 -2.29
N GLN A 6 14.60 -13.16 -1.56
CA GLN A 6 14.50 -12.93 -0.14
C GLN A 6 13.24 -12.08 0.05
N LYS A 7 12.08 -12.74 0.16
CA LYS A 7 10.80 -12.11 0.44
C LYS A 7 10.99 -11.54 1.83
N THR A 8 11.22 -10.23 1.88
CA THR A 8 11.36 -9.54 3.15
C THR A 8 10.05 -9.69 3.91
N PRO A 9 10.07 -9.74 5.26
CA PRO A 9 8.86 -9.85 6.08
C PRO A 9 7.78 -8.79 5.75
N PHE A 10 8.19 -7.67 5.15
CA PHE A 10 7.31 -6.64 4.62
C PHE A 10 6.41 -7.15 3.48
N PHE A 11 6.96 -7.86 2.48
CA PHE A 11 6.17 -8.35 1.35
C PHE A 11 5.16 -9.41 1.78
N ASP A 12 5.54 -10.31 2.69
CA ASP A 12 4.61 -11.31 3.23
C ASP A 12 3.48 -10.65 4.03
N LEU A 13 3.76 -9.56 4.76
CA LEU A 13 2.73 -8.79 5.46
C LEU A 13 1.80 -8.06 4.48
N ALA A 14 2.35 -7.46 3.42
CA ALA A 14 1.57 -6.82 2.36
C ALA A 14 0.66 -7.84 1.64
N ASP A 15 1.17 -9.03 1.33
CA ASP A 15 0.42 -10.13 0.72
C ASP A 15 -0.79 -10.53 1.59
N ARG A 16 -0.67 -10.49 2.92
CA ARG A 16 -1.80 -10.75 3.82
C ARG A 16 -2.92 -9.71 3.71
N TYR A 17 -2.59 -8.43 3.57
CA TYR A 17 -3.60 -7.38 3.31
C TYR A 17 -4.25 -7.55 1.94
N ILE A 18 -3.46 -7.92 0.93
CA ILE A 18 -3.96 -8.18 -0.44
C ILE A 18 -4.92 -9.38 -0.43
N ASN A 19 -4.59 -10.47 0.27
CA ASN A 19 -5.46 -11.63 0.36
C ASN A 19 -6.82 -11.29 0.97
N LEU A 20 -6.82 -10.52 2.06
CA LEU A 20 -8.08 -10.02 2.64
C LEU A 20 -8.84 -9.12 1.66
N ALA A 21 -8.16 -8.20 0.96
CA ALA A 21 -8.79 -7.36 -0.04
C ALA A 21 -9.41 -8.17 -1.19
N ASN A 22 -8.77 -9.28 -1.59
CA ASN A 22 -9.30 -10.20 -2.60
C ASN A 22 -10.57 -10.91 -2.12
N GLU A 23 -10.59 -11.37 -0.87
CA GLU A 23 -11.80 -11.97 -0.26
C GLU A 23 -12.97 -10.98 -0.20
N LEU A 24 -12.69 -9.72 0.16
CA LEU A 24 -13.69 -8.65 0.16
C LEU A 24 -14.17 -8.31 -1.25
N ALA A 25 -13.25 -8.27 -2.22
CA ALA A 25 -13.57 -7.98 -3.61
C ALA A 25 -14.49 -9.02 -4.25
N GLN A 26 -14.46 -10.28 -3.80
CA GLN A 26 -15.40 -11.31 -4.24
C GLN A 26 -16.85 -11.04 -3.80
N LYS A 27 -17.05 -10.30 -2.70
CA LYS A 27 -18.37 -10.02 -2.13
C LYS A 27 -18.90 -8.65 -2.54
N GLU A 28 -18.06 -7.63 -2.41
CA GLU A 28 -18.44 -6.21 -2.58
C GLU A 28 -18.00 -5.64 -3.94
N GLY A 29 -17.10 -6.32 -4.66
CA GLY A 29 -16.51 -5.83 -5.90
C GLY A 29 -15.15 -5.16 -5.71
N THR A 30 -14.32 -5.19 -6.76
CA THR A 30 -12.92 -4.71 -6.72
C THR A 30 -12.80 -3.21 -6.49
N ALA A 31 -13.75 -2.40 -6.98
CA ALA A 31 -13.75 -0.95 -6.80
C ALA A 31 -13.97 -0.56 -5.33
N ASP A 32 -14.95 -1.19 -4.67
CA ASP A 32 -15.29 -0.93 -3.28
C ASP A 32 -14.21 -1.46 -2.34
N ALA A 33 -13.75 -2.69 -2.55
CA ALA A 33 -12.62 -3.26 -1.80
C ALA A 33 -11.36 -2.41 -1.93
N GLY A 34 -11.05 -1.93 -3.14
CA GLY A 34 -9.89 -1.06 -3.39
C GLY A 34 -10.01 0.30 -2.71
N THR A 35 -11.19 0.92 -2.72
CA THR A 35 -11.42 2.20 -2.04
C THR A 35 -11.35 2.05 -0.52
N ALA A 36 -11.95 1.00 0.02
CA ALA A 36 -11.89 0.66 1.44
C ALA A 36 -10.45 0.42 1.91
N LEU A 37 -9.62 -0.27 1.10
CA LEU A 37 -8.21 -0.52 1.42
C LEU A 37 -7.41 0.77 1.53
N ARG A 38 -7.59 1.73 0.59
CA ARG A 38 -6.91 3.04 0.66
C ARG A 38 -7.31 3.81 1.91
N TYR A 39 -8.60 3.80 2.26
CA TYR A 39 -9.10 4.45 3.46
C TYR A 39 -8.56 3.80 4.75
N ALA A 40 -8.49 2.47 4.79
CA ALA A 40 -7.90 1.73 5.90
C ALA A 40 -6.41 2.04 6.08
N ALA A 41 -5.65 2.08 4.98
CA ALA A 41 -4.24 2.45 4.99
C ALA A 41 -4.03 3.87 5.52
N ALA A 42 -4.84 4.84 5.08
CA ALA A 42 -4.78 6.21 5.60
C ALA A 42 -4.97 6.25 7.13
N ARG A 43 -6.01 5.58 7.65
CA ARG A 43 -6.29 5.55 9.10
C ARG A 43 -5.17 4.91 9.91
N TYR A 44 -4.63 3.79 9.42
CA TYR A 44 -3.57 3.08 10.12
C TYR A 44 -2.27 3.89 10.11
N ASN A 45 -1.91 4.49 8.98
CA ASN A 45 -0.70 5.30 8.86
C ASN A 45 -0.80 6.62 9.62
N THR A 46 -1.97 7.26 9.70
CA THR A 46 -2.16 8.40 10.61
C THR A 46 -1.96 8.01 12.06
N PHE A 47 -2.45 6.84 12.48
CA PHE A 47 -2.20 6.33 13.83
C PHE A 47 -0.71 6.07 14.06
N GLU A 48 -0.02 5.39 13.15
CA GLU A 48 1.42 5.14 13.26
C GLU A 48 2.21 6.45 13.34
N ALA A 49 1.93 7.42 12.45
CA ALA A 49 2.58 8.72 12.47
C ALA A 49 2.33 9.48 13.79
N SER A 50 1.12 9.37 14.37
CA SER A 50 0.81 9.99 15.66
C SER A 50 1.65 9.45 16.83
N LEU A 51 2.18 8.22 16.72
CA LEU A 51 3.07 7.65 17.73
C LEU A 51 4.50 8.22 17.63
N SER A 52 4.85 8.82 16.49
CA SER A 52 6.20 9.33 16.20
C SER A 52 6.43 10.79 16.62
N THR A 53 5.37 11.51 17.03
CA THR A 53 5.45 12.92 17.46
C THR A 53 4.73 13.16 18.79
N LYS A 54 5.12 14.24 19.46
CA LYS A 54 4.41 14.79 20.63
C LYS A 54 3.51 15.98 20.28
N ASP A 55 3.66 16.54 19.07
CA ASP A 55 2.89 17.68 18.56
C ASP A 55 2.32 17.37 17.17
N LEU A 56 1.34 16.47 17.14
CA LEU A 56 0.67 16.10 15.90
C LEU A 56 0.03 17.31 15.20
N SER A 57 -0.47 18.30 15.96
CA SER A 57 -1.01 19.53 15.39
C SER A 57 0.02 20.37 14.64
N GLY A 58 1.27 20.43 15.11
CA GLY A 58 2.35 21.13 14.41
C GLY A 58 2.92 20.35 13.24
N ASP A 59 2.96 19.02 13.35
CA ASP A 59 3.67 18.15 12.39
C ASP A 59 2.78 17.52 11.30
N HIS A 60 1.44 17.59 11.43
CA HIS A 60 0.52 16.82 10.57
C HIS A 60 0.74 17.00 9.06
N GLU A 61 0.88 18.23 8.56
CA GLU A 61 1.08 18.48 7.12
C GLU A 61 2.36 17.80 6.60
N LYS A 62 3.47 17.92 7.35
CA LYS A 62 4.73 17.27 7.00
C LYS A 62 4.59 15.74 6.98
N MET A 63 3.85 15.18 7.93
CA MET A 63 3.61 13.74 7.99
C MET A 63 2.71 13.25 6.84
N ILE A 64 1.69 14.04 6.48
CA ILE A 64 0.84 13.77 5.32
C ILE A 64 1.68 13.75 4.05
N ASP A 65 2.52 14.77 3.83
CA ASP A 65 3.40 14.86 2.66
C ASP A 65 4.31 13.65 2.55
N MET A 66 4.97 13.27 3.66
CA MET A 66 5.84 12.10 3.71
C MET A 66 5.08 10.80 3.34
N LEU A 67 3.92 10.55 3.93
CA LEU A 67 3.11 9.36 3.65
C LEU A 67 2.60 9.35 2.19
N CYS A 68 2.22 10.51 1.66
CA CYS A 68 1.79 10.64 0.27
C CYS A 68 2.94 10.41 -0.71
N ASP A 69 4.15 10.88 -0.41
CA ASP A 69 5.35 10.68 -1.22
C ASP A 69 5.74 9.19 -1.26
N ASP A 70 5.79 8.53 -0.10
CA ASP A 70 6.08 7.10 0.00
C ASP A 70 5.07 6.27 -0.79
N PHE A 71 3.77 6.55 -0.61
CA PHE A 71 2.71 5.85 -1.34
C PHE A 71 2.80 6.10 -2.85
N ARG A 72 3.14 7.32 -3.27
CA ARG A 72 3.29 7.67 -4.68
C ARG A 72 4.44 6.90 -5.33
N GLU A 73 5.58 6.76 -4.66
CA GLU A 73 6.70 5.99 -5.20
C GLU A 73 6.38 4.49 -5.29
N MET A 74 5.75 3.91 -4.26
CA MET A 74 5.26 2.52 -4.31
C MET A 74 4.28 2.31 -5.47
N LEU A 75 3.35 3.25 -5.68
CA LEU A 75 2.38 3.18 -6.77
C LEU A 75 3.06 3.26 -8.14
N LYS A 76 4.04 4.17 -8.32
CA LYS A 76 4.80 4.29 -9.57
C LYS A 76 5.52 2.99 -9.93
N VAL A 77 6.16 2.33 -8.95
CA VAL A 77 6.86 1.05 -9.16
C VAL A 77 5.88 -0.02 -9.63
N ASN A 78 4.75 -0.18 -8.93
CA ASN A 78 3.74 -1.19 -9.27
C ASN A 78 3.07 -0.92 -10.63
N MET A 79 2.78 0.35 -10.95
CA MET A 79 2.22 0.74 -12.25
C MET A 79 3.18 0.40 -13.39
N LYS A 80 4.48 0.69 -13.23
CA LYS A 80 5.49 0.34 -14.24
C LYS A 80 5.57 -1.18 -14.46
N ASP A 81 5.55 -1.97 -13.38
CA ASP A 81 5.53 -3.44 -13.47
C ASP A 81 4.29 -3.95 -14.21
N TYR A 82 3.10 -3.44 -13.88
CA TYR A 82 1.87 -3.80 -14.58
C TYR A 82 1.89 -3.43 -16.07
N ILE A 83 2.38 -2.23 -16.42
CA ILE A 83 2.53 -1.80 -17.83
C ILE A 83 3.44 -2.78 -18.59
N GLN A 84 4.58 -3.15 -18.01
CA GLN A 84 5.52 -4.09 -18.62
C GLN A 84 4.91 -5.48 -18.81
N ARG A 85 4.20 -5.99 -17.81
CA ARG A 85 3.54 -7.31 -17.88
C ARG A 85 2.44 -7.35 -18.92
N ILE A 86 1.63 -6.30 -19.03
CA ILE A 86 0.58 -6.21 -20.04
C ILE A 86 1.19 -6.13 -21.44
N ALA A 87 2.24 -5.31 -21.62
CA ALA A 87 2.93 -5.19 -22.91
C ALA A 87 3.62 -6.49 -23.37
N ALA A 88 4.13 -7.30 -22.44
CA ALA A 88 4.77 -8.58 -22.76
C ALA A 88 3.79 -9.72 -23.10
N ASN A 89 2.51 -9.56 -22.76
CA ASN A 89 1.45 -10.55 -23.01
C ASN A 89 0.60 -10.23 -24.25
N ASN A 90 0.91 -9.15 -24.97
CA ASN A 90 0.30 -8.72 -26.23
C ASN A 90 1.28 -8.90 -27.39
#